data_AF-A0AAQ3QNW1-F1
#
_entry.id   AF-A0AAQ3QNW1-F1
#
_cell.length_a   1.000
_cell.length_b   1.000
_cell.length_c   1.000
_cell.angle_alpha   90.00
_cell.angle_beta   90.00
_cell.angle_gamma   90.00
#
_symmetry.space_group_name_H-M   'P 1'
#
loop_
_entity.id
_entity.type
_entity.pdbx_description
1 polymer ?
#
loop_
_entity_poly.entity_id
_entity_poly.type
_entity_poly.pdbx_seq_one_letter_code
_entity_poly.pdbx_strand_id
1 'polypeptide(L)'
;MVTASRREDPNEPTDIVIHRSRIAAAPDLELVKASFKTYLEQPWKEYARMVVLKSEIDGVIEAEGWHEWNRLFATETLYYEEYRNTHGGHLCGTAWPPYLGGL
;
A
#
# COMPACT_ATOMS: atom_id res chain seq x y z
N MET A 1 -4.91 6.10 -5.87
CA MET A 1 -3.77 5.82 -4.96
C MET A 1 -4.03 6.55 -3.66
N VAL A 2 -3.76 5.94 -2.51
CA VAL A 2 -3.93 6.59 -1.20
C VAL A 2 -2.68 7.41 -0.84
N THR A 3 -1.49 6.89 -1.12
CA THR A 3 -0.21 7.54 -0.83
C THR A 3 0.77 7.45 -1.99
N ALA A 4 1.81 8.29 -1.97
CA ALA A 4 2.95 8.22 -2.88
C ALA A 4 4.20 8.68 -2.12
N SER A 5 5.12 7.76 -1.83
CA SER A 5 6.35 8.12 -1.11
C SER A 5 7.40 8.66 -2.08
N ARG A 6 8.05 9.77 -1.68
CA ARG A 6 9.10 10.44 -2.45
C ARG A 6 10.49 10.20 -1.86
N ARG A 7 10.68 9.12 -1.14
CA ARG A 7 11.98 8.79 -0.55
C ARG A 7 12.97 8.35 -1.62
N GLU A 8 14.08 9.07 -1.73
CA GLU A 8 15.08 8.92 -2.79
C GLU A 8 16.40 8.31 -2.29
N ASP A 9 16.64 8.33 -0.98
CA ASP A 9 17.88 7.84 -0.36
C ASP A 9 17.58 6.83 0.77
N PRO A 10 18.34 5.71 0.89
CA PRO A 10 18.16 4.75 1.97
C PRO A 10 18.48 5.32 3.37
N ASN A 11 19.21 6.42 3.46
CA ASN A 11 19.54 7.09 4.73
C ASN A 11 18.52 8.18 5.11
N GLU A 12 17.56 8.48 4.25
CA GLU A 12 16.46 9.40 4.59
C GLU A 12 15.56 8.77 5.67
N PRO A 13 15.38 9.40 6.84
CA PRO A 13 14.55 8.88 7.91
C PRO A 13 13.06 9.21 7.70
N THR A 14 12.58 9.12 6.45
CA THR A 14 11.21 9.54 6.06
C THR A 14 10.38 8.36 5.59
N ASP A 15 9.28 8.08 6.28
CA ASP A 15 8.36 6.99 5.96
C ASP A 15 6.90 7.48 6.06
N ILE A 16 5.99 6.83 5.34
CA ILE A 16 4.54 7.07 5.49
C ILE A 16 3.94 5.95 6.34
N VAL A 17 3.28 6.32 7.45
CA VAL A 17 2.66 5.36 8.37
C VAL A 17 1.18 5.67 8.55
N ILE A 18 0.32 4.69 8.24
CA ILE A 18 -1.11 4.73 8.52
C ILE A 18 -1.39 3.78 9.69
N HIS A 19 -1.88 4.31 10.81
CA HIS A 19 -2.07 3.55 12.03
C HIS A 19 -3.43 3.81 12.68
N ARG A 20 -4.17 2.73 12.98
CA ARG A 20 -5.52 2.80 13.59
C ARG A 20 -6.47 3.70 12.82
N SER A 21 -6.42 3.57 11.50
CA SER A 21 -7.25 4.34 10.57
C SER A 21 -8.23 3.44 9.84
N ARG A 22 -9.19 4.06 9.15
CA ARG A 22 -10.07 3.39 8.19
C ARG A 22 -9.84 3.96 6.79
N ILE A 23 -9.51 3.09 5.84
CA ILE A 23 -9.36 3.39 4.42
C ILE A 23 -10.62 2.87 3.72
N ALA A 24 -11.44 3.78 3.19
CA ALA A 24 -12.74 3.45 2.62
C ALA A 24 -13.03 4.29 1.36
N ALA A 25 -13.88 3.76 0.49
CA ALA A 25 -14.42 4.53 -0.62
C ALA A 25 -15.38 5.61 -0.12
N ALA A 26 -15.41 6.74 -0.84
CA ALA A 26 -16.52 7.68 -0.71
C ALA A 26 -17.81 7.04 -1.28
N PRO A 27 -19.01 7.46 -0.81
CA PRO A 27 -20.27 6.81 -1.20
C PRO A 27 -20.54 6.79 -2.71
N ASP A 28 -20.10 7.82 -3.43
CA ASP A 28 -20.19 7.93 -4.88
C ASP A 28 -19.24 6.97 -5.60
N LEU A 29 -18.02 6.81 -5.10
CA LEU A 29 -17.04 5.85 -5.61
C LEU A 29 -17.47 4.40 -5.35
N GLU A 30 -18.07 4.11 -4.20
CA GLU A 30 -18.49 2.75 -3.83
C GLU A 30 -19.45 2.12 -4.86
N LEU A 31 -20.31 2.95 -5.47
CA LEU A 31 -21.27 2.52 -6.51
C LEU A 31 -20.59 2.12 -7.83
N VAL A 32 -19.37 2.60 -8.07
CA VAL A 32 -18.64 2.44 -9.33
C VAL A 32 -17.23 1.89 -9.12
N LYS A 33 -16.90 1.36 -7.94
CA LYS A 33 -15.54 0.93 -7.59
C LYS A 33 -14.97 -0.12 -8.53
N ALA A 34 -15.82 -0.96 -9.13
CA ALA A 34 -15.41 -1.94 -10.14
C ALA A 34 -14.88 -1.29 -11.44
N SER A 35 -15.19 -0.02 -11.68
CA SER A 35 -14.70 0.76 -12.82
C SER A 35 -13.43 1.55 -12.52
N PHE A 36 -13.03 1.67 -11.24
CA PHE A 36 -11.90 2.51 -10.81
C PHE A 36 -10.99 1.76 -9.85
N LYS A 37 -9.86 1.29 -10.37
CA LYS A 37 -8.85 0.61 -9.57
C LYS A 37 -8.21 1.54 -8.55
N THR A 38 -8.16 1.10 -7.29
CA THR A 38 -7.54 1.86 -6.19
C THR A 38 -6.48 1.02 -5.50
N TYR A 39 -5.35 1.64 -5.18
CA TYR A 39 -4.21 0.99 -4.51
C TYR A 39 -3.75 1.84 -3.33
N LEU A 40 -3.09 1.21 -2.36
CA LEU A 40 -2.53 1.87 -1.17
C LEU A 40 -1.44 2.85 -1.56
N GLU A 41 -0.48 2.40 -2.37
CA GLU A 41 0.67 3.24 -2.71
C GLU A 41 1.12 3.05 -4.16
N GLN A 42 1.76 4.11 -4.67
CA GLN A 42 2.52 4.10 -5.91
C GLN A 42 3.93 4.63 -5.65
N PRO A 43 5.00 3.86 -5.93
CA PRO A 43 6.37 4.27 -5.68
C PRO A 43 6.74 5.39 -6.66
N TRP A 44 6.87 6.61 -6.15
CA TRP A 44 7.39 7.72 -6.96
C TRP A 44 8.91 7.68 -7.07
N LYS A 45 9.59 7.06 -6.10
CA LYS A 45 11.05 7.02 -5.99
C LYS A 45 11.53 5.66 -5.47
N GLU A 46 12.81 5.37 -5.70
CA GLU A 46 13.40 4.03 -5.58
C GLU A 46 13.37 3.47 -4.15
N TYR A 47 13.38 4.32 -3.13
CA TYR A 47 13.38 3.91 -1.72
C TYR A 47 12.05 4.18 -1.03
N ALA A 48 10.95 4.23 -1.78
CA ALA A 48 9.63 4.45 -1.22
C ALA A 48 9.31 3.43 -0.11
N ARG A 49 8.82 3.98 1.01
CA ARG A 49 8.47 3.21 2.20
C ARG A 49 7.08 3.58 2.71
N MET A 50 6.28 2.56 3.00
CA MET A 50 4.95 2.69 3.58
C MET A 50 4.65 1.55 4.55
N VAL A 51 4.03 1.88 5.68
CA VAL A 51 3.50 0.89 6.60
C VAL A 51 2.03 1.20 6.90
N VAL A 52 1.15 0.21 6.75
CA VAL A 52 -0.24 0.28 7.22
C VAL A 52 -0.41 -0.72 8.35
N LEU A 53 -0.80 -0.25 9.54
CA LEU A 53 -0.92 -1.14 10.69
C LEU A 53 -2.18 -0.88 11.51
N LYS A 54 -2.76 -1.97 12.04
CA LYS A 54 -3.93 -1.97 12.93
C LYS A 54 -5.09 -1.16 12.37
N SER A 55 -5.26 -1.19 11.05
CA SER A 55 -6.22 -0.35 10.32
C SER A 55 -7.26 -1.20 9.59
N GLU A 56 -8.41 -0.60 9.32
CA GLU A 56 -9.49 -1.19 8.53
C GLU A 56 -9.38 -0.73 7.08
N ILE A 57 -9.33 -1.68 6.15
CA ILE A 57 -9.23 -1.44 4.71
C ILE A 57 -10.49 -2.04 4.08
N ASP A 58 -11.36 -1.18 3.56
CA ASP A 58 -12.57 -1.62 2.87
C ASP A 58 -12.20 -2.18 1.48
N GLY A 59 -13.11 -2.96 0.88
CA GLY A 59 -12.91 -3.62 -0.41
C GLY A 59 -12.90 -2.69 -1.64
N VAL A 60 -12.38 -1.47 -1.48
CA VAL A 60 -12.07 -0.52 -2.56
C VAL A 60 -10.64 -0.69 -3.06
N ILE A 61 -9.73 -1.17 -2.20
CA ILE A 61 -8.34 -1.46 -2.56
C ILE A 61 -8.28 -2.78 -3.33
N GLU A 62 -7.59 -2.77 -4.47
CA GLU A 62 -7.34 -3.95 -5.29
C GLU A 62 -6.57 -5.03 -4.49
N ALA A 63 -6.77 -6.29 -4.86
CA ALA A 63 -6.19 -7.42 -4.14
C ALA A 63 -4.64 -7.36 -4.11
N GLU A 64 -4.03 -6.84 -5.17
CA GLU A 64 -2.58 -6.64 -5.26
C GLU A 64 -2.05 -5.59 -4.27
N GLY A 65 -2.91 -4.70 -3.75
CA GLY A 65 -2.59 -3.68 -2.73
C GLY A 65 -1.77 -2.49 -3.24
N TRP A 66 -0.83 -2.72 -4.15
CA TRP A 66 0.19 -1.75 -4.59
C TRP A 66 0.16 -1.58 -6.12
N HIS A 67 0.47 -0.38 -6.61
CA HIS A 67 0.51 -0.13 -8.05
C HIS A 67 1.93 -0.27 -8.61
N GLU A 68 2.17 -1.26 -9.47
CA GLU A 68 3.41 -1.40 -10.22
C GLU A 68 3.56 -0.24 -11.23
N TRP A 69 4.44 0.73 -10.96
CA TRP A 69 4.72 1.82 -11.90
C TRP A 69 5.49 1.33 -13.14
N ASN A 70 6.50 0.50 -12.93
CA ASN A 70 7.28 -0.16 -13.97
C ASN A 70 7.85 -1.46 -13.37
N ARG A 71 7.72 -2.59 -14.08
CA ARG A 71 8.09 -3.93 -13.58
C ARG A 71 9.55 -4.08 -13.12
N LEU A 72 10.42 -3.14 -13.48
CA LEU A 72 11.85 -3.13 -13.11
C LEU A 72 12.22 -1.99 -12.15
N PHE A 73 11.30 -1.12 -11.79
CA PHE A 73 11.60 0.05 -10.96
C PHE A 73 11.41 -0.27 -9.48
N ALA A 74 12.46 -0.08 -8.69
CA ALA A 74 12.44 -0.13 -7.23
C ALA A 74 12.08 -1.49 -6.59
N THR A 75 11.97 -2.57 -7.37
CA THR A 75 11.49 -3.88 -6.89
C THR A 75 12.33 -4.51 -5.77
N GLU A 76 13.59 -4.10 -5.61
CA GLU A 76 14.50 -4.60 -4.56
C GLU A 76 14.67 -3.64 -3.37
N THR A 77 14.23 -2.39 -3.51
CA THR A 77 14.56 -1.28 -2.59
C THR A 77 13.34 -0.72 -1.86
N LEU A 78 12.12 -1.02 -2.33
CA LEU A 78 10.88 -0.63 -1.70
C LEU A 78 10.65 -1.38 -0.39
N TYR A 79 9.98 -0.70 0.56
CA TYR A 79 9.55 -1.31 1.80
C TYR A 79 8.07 -1.05 2.03
N TYR A 80 7.24 -2.07 1.80
CA TYR A 80 5.81 -2.03 2.08
C TYR A 80 5.44 -3.11 3.08
N GLU A 81 4.74 -2.70 4.13
CA GLU A 81 4.34 -3.62 5.18
C GLU A 81 2.90 -3.36 5.63
N GLU A 82 2.18 -4.47 5.84
CA GLU A 82 0.88 -4.48 6.48
C GLU A 82 0.94 -5.28 7.79
N TYR A 83 0.50 -4.69 8.90
CA TYR A 83 0.52 -5.34 10.20
C TYR A 83 -0.81 -5.29 10.93
N ARG A 84 -1.45 -6.46 11.10
CA ARG A 84 -2.74 -6.61 11.81
C ARG A 84 -3.84 -5.70 11.26
N ASN A 85 -3.91 -5.55 9.94
CA ASN A 85 -5.02 -4.86 9.29
C ASN A 85 -6.21 -5.81 9.13
N THR A 86 -7.40 -5.25 8.96
CA THR A 86 -8.58 -6.01 8.53
C THR A 86 -9.01 -5.53 7.15
N HIS A 87 -9.13 -6.47 6.22
CA HIS A 87 -9.68 -6.22 4.88
C HIS A 87 -11.11 -6.74 4.83
N GLY A 88 -12.09 -5.86 4.62
CA GLY A 88 -13.50 -6.24 4.59
C GLY A 88 -13.98 -7.02 5.83
N GLY A 89 -13.44 -6.71 7.01
CA GLY A 89 -13.75 -7.39 8.28
C GLY A 89 -12.93 -8.66 8.55
N HIS A 90 -12.06 -9.08 7.64
CA HIS A 90 -11.17 -10.23 7.83
C HIS A 90 -9.76 -9.77 8.19
N LEU A 91 -9.19 -10.29 9.28
CA LEU A 91 -7.80 -10.04 9.63
C LEU A 91 -6.88 -10.53 8.51
N CYS A 92 -6.08 -9.63 7.96
CA CYS A 92 -4.98 -9.96 7.07
C CYS A 92 -3.67 -9.81 7.87
N GLY A 93 -3.00 -10.93 8.09
CA GLY A 93 -1.71 -10.98 8.78
C GLY A 93 -0.59 -11.03 7.76
N THR A 94 0.21 -9.94 7.71
CA THR A 94 1.53 -9.82 7.08
C THR A 94 1.62 -10.23 5.61
N ALA A 95 1.81 -9.21 4.77
CA ALA A 95 2.39 -9.26 3.43
C ALA A 95 1.74 -10.28 2.47
N TRP A 96 0.76 -9.80 1.70
CA TRP A 96 0.75 -10.10 0.26
C TRP A 96 2.18 -9.90 -0.26
N PRO A 97 2.73 -10.88 -1.00
CA PRO A 97 4.07 -11.39 -0.82
C PRO A 97 5.05 -10.24 -0.63
N PRO A 98 5.95 -10.29 0.39
CA PRO A 98 7.03 -9.32 0.46
C PRO A 98 7.62 -9.26 -0.94
N TYR A 99 7.66 -8.07 -1.56
CA TYR A 99 8.42 -7.92 -2.80
C TYR A 99 9.76 -8.55 -2.50
N LEU A 100 10.08 -9.64 -3.21
CA LEU A 100 11.23 -10.50 -2.95
C LEU A 100 12.50 -9.75 -3.36
N GLY A 101 12.86 -8.73 -2.60
CA GLY A 101 14.20 -8.19 -2.53
C GLY A 101 15.00 -9.04 -1.56
N GLY A 102 15.64 -10.09 -2.08
CA GLY A 102 16.77 -10.77 -1.43
C GLY A 102 16.51 -12.18 -0.87
N LEU A 103 16.95 -13.18 -1.62
CA LEU A 103 17.91 -14.16 -1.09
C LEU A 103 19.32 -13.59 -1.29
#